data_AF-A0A9E5MCK4-F1
#
_entry.id   AF-A0A9E5MCK4-F1
#
_cell.length_a   1.000
_cell.length_b   1.000
_cell.length_c   1.000
_cell.angle_alpha   90.00
_cell.angle_beta   90.00
_cell.angle_gamma   90.00
#
_symmetry.space_group_name_H-M   'P 1'
#
loop_
_entity.id
_entity.type
_entity.pdbx_description
1 polymer ?
#
loop_
_entity_poly.entity_id
_entity_poly.type
_entity_poly.pdbx_seq_one_letter_code
_entity_poly.pdbx_strand_id
1 'polypeptide(L)'
;QTLKDRFSKWPVKVAEVSRFRSGKEVNETLKGLADGTVDIVVGTHKLLSESTKFKNLGLLIIDEEHRFGVRHKEAMKAMRAEVDVLTLTATPIPRTLGMALEGIRDLSVIATAPQRRLAIKTFVRNEGTGVIREAVLRELKRGGQVYFLHNEVETIENRRQKLEEILPEARIAVAHGQMPERDLEKVMRDFVAQRYNILLCSTIIETGIDVPTANTIVISRADKFGLAQLHQLRGRVGRSHHQAYAYLMVPEIDGLTKQASQRLDAIQQMEELGSGFYLAMHDLEIRGAGEVLGENQSGNMMEIGFQLYNEMLNEAVRCLKAGKEPDLLSPLSAATDINLHAPALLPNDYCGDVHLRLSFYKKLATAKTSDQIDGLLEEIVDRFGKLPPQAQTLMDVHRLRVLSMPYGVVKVDASPGVIVISFKPNPPIEPMRIIELIQKNKHIQLAGNDKLRIERELPDPKARAQMVRDILRSLGQPQTEKVEG
;
A
#
# COMPACT_ATOMS: atom_id res chain seq x y z
N GLN A 1 11.74 19.03 23.85
CA GLN A 1 12.56 18.57 24.98
C GLN A 1 13.67 17.61 24.52
N THR A 2 13.33 16.48 23.90
CA THR A 2 14.30 15.43 23.46
C THR A 2 15.51 15.94 22.69
N LEU A 3 15.33 16.88 21.76
CA LEU A 3 16.44 17.49 21.02
C LEU A 3 17.36 18.32 21.93
N LYS A 4 16.81 19.08 22.88
CA LYS A 4 17.63 19.84 23.85
C LYS A 4 18.47 18.91 24.70
N ASP A 5 17.90 17.79 25.15
CA ASP A 5 18.63 16.80 25.96
C ASP A 5 19.74 16.14 25.13
N ARG A 6 19.43 15.75 23.89
CA ARG A 6 20.38 15.11 22.97
C ARG A 6 21.55 16.02 22.58
N PHE A 7 21.27 17.29 22.33
CA PHE A 7 22.27 18.29 21.91
C PHE A 7 22.86 19.10 23.07
N SER A 8 22.54 18.77 24.33
CA SER A 8 23.02 19.49 25.52
C SER A 8 24.55 19.63 25.62
N LYS A 9 25.30 18.68 25.04
CA LYS A 9 26.78 18.67 25.02
C LYS A 9 27.39 19.37 23.80
N TRP A 10 26.56 19.83 22.87
CA TRP A 10 26.98 20.42 21.61
C TRP A 10 26.63 21.91 21.60
N PRO A 11 27.42 22.76 20.93
CA PRO A 11 27.14 24.20 20.81
C PRO A 11 26.04 24.46 19.76
N VAL A 12 24.91 23.75 19.85
CA VAL A 12 23.77 23.84 18.93
C VAL A 12 22.61 24.53 19.64
N LYS A 13 22.14 25.63 19.07
CA LYS A 13 21.02 26.39 19.66
C LYS A 13 19.69 25.85 19.13
N VAL A 14 18.98 25.13 20.00
CA VAL A 14 17.65 24.58 19.71
C VAL A 14 16.55 25.51 20.24
N ALA A 15 15.70 26.00 19.34
CA ALA A 15 14.55 26.84 19.67
C ALA A 15 13.22 26.14 19.36
N GLU A 16 12.14 26.66 19.92
CA GLU A 16 10.80 26.12 19.77
C GLU A 16 9.82 27.24 19.38
N VAL A 17 9.06 27.05 18.31
CA VAL A 17 7.97 27.94 17.90
C VAL A 17 6.65 27.19 18.00
N SER A 18 5.99 27.34 19.14
CA SER A 18 4.70 26.74 19.41
C SER A 18 3.74 27.78 20.00
N ARG A 19 2.45 27.43 20.05
CA ARG A 19 1.42 28.23 20.73
C ARG A 19 1.68 28.41 22.24
N PHE A 20 2.57 27.60 22.81
CA PHE A 20 2.92 27.60 24.22
C PHE A 20 4.00 28.64 24.58
N ARG A 21 4.63 29.28 23.58
CA ARG A 21 5.63 30.33 23.78
C ARG A 21 5.02 31.72 23.75
N SER A 22 5.56 32.63 24.56
CA SER A 22 5.13 34.02 24.56
C SER A 22 5.48 34.69 23.22
N GLY A 23 4.69 35.71 22.83
CA GLY A 23 4.94 36.45 21.59
C GLY A 23 6.34 37.07 21.53
N LYS A 24 6.90 37.44 22.68
CA LYS A 24 8.27 37.96 22.79
C LYS A 24 9.32 36.89 22.44
N GLU A 25 9.22 35.70 23.03
CA GLU A 25 10.13 34.57 22.74
C GLU A 25 10.03 34.11 21.28
N VAL A 26 8.81 34.07 20.73
CA VAL A 26 8.61 33.70 19.32
C VAL A 26 9.27 34.71 18.39
N ASN A 27 9.09 36.01 18.64
CA ASN A 27 9.72 37.06 17.82
C ASN A 27 11.25 37.04 17.93
N GLU A 28 11.79 36.76 19.11
CA GLU A 28 13.23 36.59 19.31
C GLU A 28 13.76 35.38 18.54
N THR A 29 13.01 34.27 18.54
CA THR A 29 13.34 33.06 17.78
C THR A 29 13.31 33.32 16.27
N LEU A 30 12.30 34.04 15.77
CA LEU A 30 12.19 34.40 14.35
C LEU A 30 13.34 35.31 13.89
N LYS A 31 13.75 36.27 14.71
CA LYS A 31 14.96 37.07 14.44
C LYS A 31 16.20 36.18 14.42
N GLY A 32 16.31 35.28 15.40
CA GLY A 32 17.43 34.34 15.47
C GLY A 32 17.54 33.41 14.26
N LEU A 33 16.42 33.05 13.62
CA LEU A 33 16.38 32.28 12.37
C LEU A 33 16.84 33.09 11.15
N ALA A 34 16.47 34.37 11.09
CA ALA A 34 16.88 35.26 10.01
C ALA A 34 18.38 35.60 10.08
N ASP A 35 18.91 35.77 11.30
CA ASP A 35 20.33 36.11 11.52
C ASP A 35 21.25 34.87 11.55
N GLY A 36 20.66 33.68 11.72
CA GLY A 36 21.35 32.40 11.78
C GLY A 36 21.98 32.08 13.14
N THR A 37 21.45 32.67 14.22
CA THR A 37 21.89 32.34 15.60
C THR A 37 21.18 31.10 16.14
N VAL A 38 20.09 30.66 15.51
CA VAL A 38 19.34 29.44 15.84
C VAL A 38 19.62 28.39 14.77
N ASP A 39 20.18 27.25 15.19
CA ASP A 39 20.54 26.17 14.28
C ASP A 39 19.38 25.21 14.01
N ILE A 40 18.61 24.88 15.05
CA ILE A 40 17.48 23.94 14.96
C ILE A 40 16.25 24.62 15.55
N VAL A 41 15.19 24.69 14.75
CA VAL A 41 13.87 25.12 15.22
C VAL A 41 12.86 24.00 15.08
N VAL A 42 12.12 23.75 16.16
CA VAL A 42 10.96 22.86 16.15
C VAL A 42 9.72 23.71 16.29
N GLY A 43 8.76 23.59 15.38
CA GLY A 43 7.55 24.37 15.49
C GLY A 43 6.37 23.78 14.73
N THR A 44 5.21 24.38 14.96
CA THR A 44 3.97 24.00 14.29
C THR A 44 3.88 24.69 12.92
N HIS A 45 2.71 24.62 12.27
CA HIS A 45 2.39 25.33 11.03
C HIS A 45 2.72 26.84 11.03
N LYS A 46 2.94 27.45 12.21
CA LYS A 46 3.40 28.82 12.35
C LYS A 46 4.77 29.09 11.70
N LEU A 47 5.62 28.07 11.52
CA LEU A 47 6.87 28.21 10.77
C LEU A 47 6.68 28.29 9.25
N LEU A 48 5.51 27.90 8.75
CA LEU A 48 5.17 27.93 7.32
C LEU A 48 4.57 29.27 6.88
N SER A 49 4.45 30.24 7.79
CA SER A 49 3.99 31.59 7.42
C SER A 49 5.08 32.35 6.67
N GLU A 50 4.67 33.21 5.73
CA GLU A 50 5.57 34.07 4.93
C GLU A 50 6.47 34.99 5.77
N SER A 51 6.08 35.26 7.02
CA SER A 51 6.88 36.03 7.97
C SER A 51 8.14 35.31 8.47
N THR A 52 8.24 34.00 8.27
CA THR A 52 9.39 33.21 8.71
C THR A 52 10.46 33.23 7.62
N LYS A 53 11.58 33.92 7.88
CA LYS A 53 12.74 33.96 6.99
C LYS A 53 13.87 33.15 7.59
N PHE A 54 14.38 32.21 6.81
CA PHE A 54 15.56 31.42 7.16
C PHE A 54 16.78 31.99 6.46
N LYS A 55 17.91 32.07 7.17
CA LYS A 55 19.18 32.49 6.56
C LYS A 55 19.68 31.51 5.51
N ASN A 56 19.73 30.22 5.87
CA ASN A 56 20.18 29.13 5.02
C ASN A 56 19.53 27.81 5.47
N LEU A 57 18.34 27.52 4.94
CA LEU A 57 17.60 26.30 5.30
C LEU A 57 18.14 25.12 4.48
N GLY A 58 18.86 24.21 5.12
CA GLY A 58 19.43 23.02 4.45
C GLY A 58 18.57 21.76 4.55
N LEU A 59 17.76 21.61 5.61
CA LEU A 59 17.00 20.39 5.86
C LEU A 59 15.63 20.72 6.46
N LEU A 60 14.58 20.13 5.90
CA LEU A 60 13.21 20.19 6.40
C LEU A 60 12.75 18.81 6.85
N ILE A 61 12.53 18.64 8.16
CA ILE A 61 11.97 17.40 8.73
C ILE A 61 10.47 17.62 9.00
N ILE A 62 9.63 16.79 8.41
CA ILE A 62 8.17 16.84 8.55
C ILE A 62 7.73 15.57 9.30
N ASP A 63 7.13 15.74 10.47
CA ASP A 63 6.52 14.63 11.22
C ASP A 63 5.00 14.61 10.96
N GLU A 64 4.46 13.44 10.67
CA GLU A 64 3.04 13.18 10.37
C GLU A 64 2.42 14.13 9.32
N GLU A 65 3.00 14.15 8.10
CA GLU A 65 2.57 15.00 6.96
C GLU A 65 1.05 14.96 6.68
N HIS A 66 0.38 13.84 6.99
CA HIS A 66 -1.05 13.68 6.77
C HIS A 66 -1.92 14.65 7.59
N ARG A 67 -1.42 15.19 8.71
CA ARG A 67 -2.13 16.15 9.56
C ARG A 67 -2.13 17.58 9.01
N PHE A 68 -1.32 17.88 8.00
CA PHE A 68 -1.23 19.22 7.42
C PHE A 68 -2.29 19.45 6.34
N GLY A 69 -2.95 20.62 6.41
CA GLY A 69 -3.91 21.07 5.39
C GLY A 69 -3.27 21.38 4.04
N VAL A 70 -4.10 21.54 3.00
CA VAL A 70 -3.66 21.73 1.61
C VAL A 70 -2.74 22.95 1.46
N ARG A 71 -3.11 24.09 2.05
CA ARG A 71 -2.30 25.33 2.02
C ARG A 71 -0.90 25.14 2.62
N HIS A 72 -0.81 24.42 3.73
CA HIS A 72 0.50 24.13 4.35
C HIS A 72 1.34 23.22 3.46
N LYS A 73 0.70 22.27 2.75
CA LYS A 73 1.38 21.38 1.81
C LYS A 73 1.90 22.12 0.58
N GLU A 74 1.21 23.15 0.10
CA GLU A 74 1.69 24.02 -0.99
C GLU A 74 2.89 24.86 -0.56
N ALA A 75 2.83 25.47 0.63
CA ALA A 75 3.97 26.20 1.18
C ALA A 75 5.20 25.29 1.35
N MET A 76 4.99 24.06 1.84
CA MET A 76 6.05 23.05 1.92
C MET A 76 6.59 22.69 0.54
N LYS A 77 5.73 22.49 -0.48
CA LYS A 77 6.15 22.19 -1.86
C LYS A 77 7.05 23.28 -2.44
N ALA A 78 6.74 24.56 -2.19
CA ALA A 78 7.58 25.66 -2.63
C ALA A 78 8.99 25.60 -2.00
N MET A 79 9.08 25.26 -0.71
CA MET A 79 10.36 25.06 -0.02
C MET A 79 11.12 23.80 -0.48
N ARG A 80 10.42 22.76 -0.95
CA ARG A 80 11.06 21.51 -1.42
C ARG A 80 11.93 21.68 -2.67
N ALA A 81 11.74 22.75 -3.44
CA ALA A 81 12.51 22.97 -4.66
C ALA A 81 14.00 23.27 -4.38
N GLU A 82 14.32 23.76 -3.18
CA GLU A 82 15.66 24.24 -2.83
C GLU A 82 16.26 23.54 -1.60
N VAL A 83 15.51 22.65 -0.94
CA VAL A 83 15.85 22.11 0.39
C VAL A 83 15.64 20.60 0.45
N ASP A 84 16.53 19.88 1.16
CA ASP A 84 16.38 18.45 1.44
C ASP A 84 15.20 18.20 2.40
N VAL A 85 14.35 17.22 2.09
CA VAL A 85 13.12 16.95 2.86
C VAL A 85 13.09 15.53 3.39
N LEU A 86 12.91 15.40 4.70
CA LEU A 86 12.68 14.13 5.38
C LEU A 86 11.27 14.09 5.97
N THR A 87 10.39 13.27 5.41
CA THR A 87 9.06 13.02 5.99
C THR A 87 9.10 11.77 6.88
N LEU A 88 8.64 11.88 8.11
CA LEU A 88 8.44 10.81 9.08
C LEU A 88 6.93 10.57 9.28
N THR A 89 6.50 9.32 9.32
CA THR A 89 5.12 8.97 9.64
C THR A 89 5.03 7.56 10.20
N ALA A 90 4.12 7.35 11.17
CA ALA A 90 3.83 6.01 11.70
C ALA A 90 3.04 5.13 10.73
N THR A 91 2.27 5.74 9.82
CA THR A 91 1.44 5.06 8.83
C THR A 91 1.57 5.78 7.48
N PRO A 92 2.25 5.20 6.48
CA PRO A 92 2.41 5.88 5.21
C PRO A 92 1.05 6.11 4.56
N ILE A 93 0.83 7.31 4.05
CA ILE A 93 -0.40 7.65 3.32
C ILE A 93 -0.49 6.71 2.12
N PRO A 94 -1.63 6.05 1.85
CA PRO A 94 -1.76 5.08 0.75
C PRO A 94 -1.25 5.60 -0.60
N ARG A 95 -1.49 6.89 -0.90
CA ARG A 95 -0.97 7.61 -2.06
C ARG A 95 0.56 7.76 -2.06
N THR A 96 1.14 8.13 -0.92
CA THR A 96 2.60 8.31 -0.78
C THR A 96 3.33 6.98 -0.79
N LEU A 97 2.69 5.92 -0.28
CA LEU A 97 3.16 4.55 -0.38
C LEU A 97 3.20 4.09 -1.83
N GLY A 98 2.14 4.35 -2.62
CA GLY A 98 2.13 4.06 -4.07
C GLY A 98 3.30 4.71 -4.81
N MET A 99 3.49 6.02 -4.64
CA MET A 99 4.60 6.76 -5.27
C MET A 99 5.99 6.27 -4.86
N ALA A 100 6.14 5.79 -3.61
CA ALA A 100 7.38 5.20 -3.12
C ALA A 100 7.65 3.82 -3.74
N LEU A 101 6.62 2.98 -3.85
CA LEU A 101 6.71 1.66 -4.49
C LEU A 101 7.00 1.77 -6.00
N GLU A 102 6.61 2.88 -6.62
CA GLU A 102 6.90 3.23 -8.02
C GLU A 102 8.29 3.84 -8.24
N GLY A 103 9.08 4.06 -7.17
CA GLY A 103 10.45 4.59 -7.25
C GLY A 103 10.55 6.09 -7.55
N ILE A 104 9.43 6.84 -7.44
CA ILE A 104 9.40 8.30 -7.54
C ILE A 104 9.88 8.95 -6.22
N ARG A 105 9.78 8.21 -5.12
CA ARG A 105 10.26 8.62 -3.78
C ARG A 105 11.07 7.51 -3.13
N ASP A 106 12.23 7.88 -2.59
CA ASP A 106 12.99 7.00 -1.71
C ASP A 106 12.24 6.78 -0.39
N LEU A 107 12.03 5.52 -0.02
CA LEU A 107 11.33 5.11 1.18
C LEU A 107 12.21 4.16 1.99
N SER A 108 12.52 4.56 3.22
CA SER A 108 13.22 3.72 4.18
C SER A 108 12.23 3.25 5.25
N VAL A 109 11.98 1.94 5.30
CA VAL A 109 11.10 1.33 6.32
C VAL A 109 11.95 0.90 7.51
N ILE A 110 11.69 1.49 8.67
CA ILE A 110 12.30 1.05 9.94
C ILE A 110 11.37 0.02 10.58
N ALA A 111 11.55 -1.25 10.22
CA ALA A 111 10.71 -2.35 10.74
C ALA A 111 11.19 -2.89 12.10
N THR A 112 12.49 -2.78 12.39
CA THR A 112 13.08 -3.35 13.61
C THR A 112 12.73 -2.48 14.83
N ALA A 113 11.93 -3.04 15.75
CA ALA A 113 11.64 -2.38 17.00
C ALA A 113 12.89 -2.25 17.90
N PRO A 114 12.98 -1.21 18.74
CA PRO A 114 14.03 -1.13 19.77
C PRO A 114 14.02 -2.37 20.67
N GLN A 115 15.21 -2.80 21.12
CA GLN A 115 15.36 -3.96 22.02
C GLN A 115 14.44 -3.82 23.25
N ARG A 116 13.71 -4.90 23.60
CA ARG A 116 12.79 -5.05 24.75
C ARG A 116 11.38 -4.45 24.62
N ARG A 117 10.89 -4.15 23.41
CA ARG A 117 9.47 -3.81 23.21
C ARG A 117 8.63 -5.08 23.04
N LEU A 118 7.65 -5.27 23.93
CA LEU A 118 6.69 -6.38 23.85
C LEU A 118 5.53 -6.04 22.92
N ALA A 119 5.04 -7.05 22.18
CA ALA A 119 3.85 -6.93 21.34
C ALA A 119 2.62 -6.53 22.17
N ILE A 120 1.71 -5.75 21.59
CA ILE A 120 0.47 -5.31 22.27
C ILE A 120 -0.61 -6.37 22.03
N LYS A 121 -1.13 -6.98 23.11
CA LYS A 121 -2.24 -7.95 23.00
C LYS A 121 -3.54 -7.22 22.74
N THR A 122 -4.15 -7.47 21.59
CA THR A 122 -5.37 -6.78 21.14
C THR A 122 -6.57 -7.71 21.27
N PHE A 123 -7.66 -7.24 21.87
CA PHE A 123 -8.89 -8.01 22.04
C PHE A 123 -10.09 -7.23 21.50
N VAL A 124 -10.86 -7.85 20.61
CA VAL A 124 -12.18 -7.34 20.19
C VAL A 124 -13.25 -7.98 21.07
N ARG A 125 -14.05 -7.18 21.77
CA ARG A 125 -15.09 -7.65 22.71
C ARG A 125 -16.34 -6.78 22.66
N ASN A 126 -17.47 -7.36 23.05
CA ASN A 126 -18.69 -6.60 23.30
C ASN A 126 -18.47 -5.64 24.48
N GLU A 127 -19.09 -4.46 24.40
CA GLU A 127 -19.04 -3.46 25.46
C GLU A 127 -19.80 -3.93 26.70
N GLY A 128 -19.08 -4.53 27.65
CA GLY A 128 -19.63 -5.03 28.91
C GLY A 128 -18.93 -4.42 30.12
N THR A 129 -19.71 -4.14 31.17
CA THR A 129 -19.19 -3.60 32.44
C THR A 129 -18.15 -4.52 33.09
N GLY A 130 -18.34 -5.84 33.00
CA GLY A 130 -17.38 -6.83 33.51
C GLY A 130 -16.01 -6.75 32.82
N VAL A 131 -15.99 -6.65 31.50
CA VAL A 131 -14.73 -6.56 30.71
C VAL A 131 -13.99 -5.26 31.01
N ILE A 132 -14.71 -4.13 31.06
CA ILE A 132 -14.12 -2.83 31.41
C ILE A 132 -13.51 -2.88 32.81
N ARG A 133 -14.26 -3.43 33.77
CA ARG A 133 -13.80 -3.53 35.17
C ARG A 133 -12.56 -4.41 35.30
N GLU A 134 -12.55 -5.58 34.65
CA GLU A 134 -11.41 -6.48 34.67
C GLU A 134 -10.16 -5.84 34.03
N ALA A 135 -10.31 -5.25 32.85
CA ALA A 135 -9.22 -4.61 32.11
C ALA A 135 -8.56 -3.50 32.93
N VAL A 136 -9.38 -2.64 33.53
CA VAL A 136 -8.91 -1.48 34.31
C VAL A 136 -8.31 -1.91 35.64
N LEU A 137 -8.97 -2.79 36.40
CA LEU A 137 -8.46 -3.26 37.69
C LEU A 137 -7.13 -4.02 37.54
N ARG A 138 -6.95 -4.76 36.44
CA ARG A 138 -5.69 -5.44 36.14
C ARG A 138 -4.53 -4.44 36.01
N GLU A 139 -4.74 -3.30 35.36
CA GLU A 139 -3.69 -2.28 35.22
C GLU A 139 -3.48 -1.48 36.51
N LEU A 140 -4.55 -1.17 37.24
CA LEU A 140 -4.49 -0.51 38.55
C LEU A 140 -3.67 -1.33 39.56
N LYS A 141 -3.88 -2.65 39.62
CA LYS A 141 -3.10 -3.56 40.49
C LYS A 141 -1.60 -3.56 40.17
N ARG A 142 -1.22 -3.23 38.94
CA ARG A 142 0.18 -3.12 38.49
C ARG A 142 0.77 -1.72 38.75
N GLY A 143 -0.02 -0.79 39.29
CA GLY A 143 0.36 0.62 39.43
C GLY A 143 0.46 1.36 38.10
N GLY A 144 -0.13 0.81 37.04
CA GLY A 144 -0.18 1.42 35.72
C GLY A 144 -1.34 2.40 35.56
N GLN A 145 -1.42 2.97 34.37
CA GLN A 145 -2.48 3.90 33.99
C GLN A 145 -3.21 3.42 32.74
N VAL A 146 -4.47 3.83 32.60
CA VAL A 146 -5.35 3.38 31.52
C VAL A 146 -5.82 4.56 30.69
N TYR A 147 -5.74 4.42 29.37
CA TYR A 147 -6.46 5.28 28.43
C TYR A 147 -7.85 4.71 28.18
N PHE A 148 -8.89 5.50 28.45
CA PHE A 148 -10.24 5.17 28.07
C PHE A 148 -10.70 6.13 26.97
N LEU A 149 -10.83 5.63 25.74
CA LEU A 149 -11.20 6.44 24.60
C LEU A 149 -12.72 6.48 24.43
N HIS A 150 -13.26 7.69 24.44
CA HIS A 150 -14.65 8.01 24.13
C HIS A 150 -14.68 9.27 23.25
N ASN A 151 -15.01 9.12 21.97
CA ASN A 151 -14.83 10.20 20.99
C ASN A 151 -15.89 11.31 21.08
N GLU A 152 -17.05 11.04 21.69
CA GLU A 152 -18.18 11.97 21.73
C GLU A 152 -18.07 12.90 22.95
N VAL A 153 -17.73 14.18 22.71
CA VAL A 153 -17.51 15.17 23.78
C VAL A 153 -18.79 15.46 24.56
N GLU A 154 -19.95 15.50 23.89
CA GLU A 154 -21.24 15.78 24.54
C GLU A 154 -21.60 14.75 25.61
N THR A 155 -21.20 13.50 25.43
CA THR A 155 -21.55 12.38 26.32
C THR A 155 -20.39 11.94 27.22
N ILE A 156 -19.23 12.60 27.14
CA ILE A 156 -18.02 12.22 27.88
C ILE A 156 -18.23 12.33 29.39
N GLU A 157 -18.98 13.32 29.86
CA GLU A 157 -19.24 13.53 31.28
C GLU A 157 -20.20 12.48 31.85
N ASN A 158 -21.23 12.12 31.07
CA ASN A 158 -22.10 10.98 31.40
C ASN A 158 -21.30 9.67 31.43
N ARG A 159 -20.32 9.53 30.55
CA ARG A 159 -19.44 8.36 30.54
C ARG A 159 -18.52 8.35 31.76
N ARG A 160 -18.01 9.50 32.21
CA ARG A 160 -17.24 9.64 33.46
C ARG A 160 -18.04 9.13 34.65
N GLN A 161 -19.28 9.61 34.83
CA GLN A 161 -20.15 9.20 35.94
C GLN A 161 -20.40 7.69 35.95
N LYS A 162 -20.74 7.11 34.80
CA LYS A 162 -20.90 5.65 34.66
C LYS A 162 -19.62 4.88 34.99
N LEU A 163 -18.46 5.41 34.60
CA LEU A 163 -17.18 4.76 34.93
C LEU A 163 -16.87 4.84 36.42
N GLU A 164 -17.23 5.93 37.11
CA GLU A 164 -17.07 6.07 38.57
C GLU A 164 -17.96 5.06 39.32
N GLU A 165 -19.17 4.80 38.84
CA GLU A 165 -20.04 3.75 39.41
C GLU A 165 -19.44 2.34 39.23
N ILE A 166 -18.85 2.05 38.08
CA ILE A 166 -18.25 0.75 37.77
C ILE A 166 -16.90 0.57 38.50
N LEU A 167 -16.16 1.66 38.71
CA LEU A 167 -14.79 1.69 39.19
C LEU A 167 -14.62 2.72 40.34
N PRO A 168 -15.20 2.47 41.52
CA PRO A 168 -15.11 3.40 42.66
C PRO A 168 -13.67 3.59 43.19
N GLU A 169 -12.77 2.65 42.87
CA GLU A 169 -11.36 2.66 43.28
C GLU A 169 -10.48 3.51 42.35
N ALA A 170 -11.00 3.92 41.19
CA ALA A 170 -10.21 4.59 40.16
C ALA A 170 -10.34 6.11 40.21
N ARG A 171 -9.20 6.80 40.11
CA ARG A 171 -9.17 8.27 39.92
C ARG A 171 -9.22 8.59 38.43
N ILE A 172 -10.34 9.13 37.98
CA ILE A 172 -10.62 9.41 36.56
C ILE A 172 -10.41 10.91 36.28
N ALA A 173 -9.67 11.22 35.22
CA ALA A 173 -9.58 12.56 34.65
C ALA A 173 -10.16 12.59 33.24
N VAL A 174 -10.73 13.73 32.86
CA VAL A 174 -11.32 13.94 31.52
C VAL A 174 -10.44 14.87 30.70
N ALA A 175 -10.19 14.49 29.45
CA ALA A 175 -9.41 15.29 28.49
C ALA A 175 -10.05 15.24 27.09
N HIS A 176 -10.64 16.36 26.65
CA HIS A 176 -11.25 16.47 25.32
C HIS A 176 -10.82 17.76 24.57
N GLY A 177 -11.01 17.78 23.24
CA GLY A 177 -10.39 18.77 22.34
C GLY A 177 -10.97 20.18 22.44
N GLN A 178 -12.15 20.28 23.04
CA GLN A 178 -12.85 21.54 23.29
C GLN A 178 -12.43 22.18 24.63
N MET A 179 -11.62 21.50 25.45
CA MET A 179 -11.13 22.08 26.70
C MET A 179 -10.17 23.23 26.42
N PRO A 180 -10.18 24.28 27.26
CA PRO A 180 -9.13 25.29 27.22
C PRO A 180 -7.75 24.64 27.36
N GLU A 181 -6.78 25.11 26.57
CA GLU A 181 -5.44 24.48 26.51
C GLU A 181 -4.74 24.43 27.87
N ARG A 182 -4.96 25.44 28.73
CA ARG A 182 -4.41 25.48 30.09
C ARG A 182 -4.93 24.36 30.97
N ASP A 183 -6.22 24.05 30.84
CA ASP A 183 -6.86 22.99 31.63
C ASP A 183 -6.42 21.62 31.12
N LEU A 184 -6.36 21.46 29.80
CA LEU A 184 -5.82 20.25 29.18
C LEU A 184 -4.38 19.99 29.64
N GLU A 185 -3.51 21.01 29.61
CA GLU A 185 -2.12 20.88 30.06
C GLU A 185 -2.04 20.47 31.54
N LYS A 186 -2.86 21.07 32.39
CA LYS A 186 -2.92 20.74 33.82
C LYS A 186 -3.33 19.29 34.03
N VAL A 187 -4.41 18.85 33.39
CA VAL A 187 -4.88 17.45 33.44
C VAL A 187 -3.79 16.50 32.94
N MET A 188 -3.11 16.85 31.84
CA MET A 188 -2.04 16.02 31.30
C MET A 188 -0.84 15.92 32.24
N ARG A 189 -0.45 17.03 32.86
CA ARG A 189 0.63 17.06 33.85
C ARG A 189 0.29 16.20 35.07
N ASP A 190 -0.95 16.31 35.55
CA ASP A 190 -1.44 15.51 36.67
C ASP A 190 -1.52 14.02 36.33
N PHE A 191 -1.87 13.68 35.09
CA PHE A 191 -1.85 12.31 34.60
C PHE A 191 -0.41 11.78 34.52
N VAL A 192 0.54 12.51 33.95
CA VAL A 192 1.96 12.10 33.93
C VAL A 192 2.52 11.92 35.36
N ALA A 193 2.08 12.75 36.30
CA ALA A 193 2.47 12.67 37.72
C ALA A 193 1.73 11.57 38.51
N GLN A 194 0.98 10.68 37.84
CA GLN A 194 0.22 9.57 38.45
C GLN A 194 -0.82 10.01 39.52
N ARG A 195 -1.31 11.25 39.45
CA ARG A 195 -2.41 11.72 40.31
C ARG A 195 -3.75 11.11 39.90
N TYR A 196 -3.87 10.76 38.62
CA TYR A 196 -5.01 10.07 38.03
C TYR A 196 -4.56 8.74 37.45
N ASN A 197 -5.42 7.74 37.55
CA ASN A 197 -5.13 6.40 37.04
C ASN A 197 -5.77 6.15 35.68
N ILE A 198 -6.91 6.79 35.41
CA ILE A 198 -7.64 6.66 34.14
C ILE A 198 -7.73 8.03 33.49
N LEU A 199 -7.36 8.11 32.22
CA LEU A 199 -7.64 9.27 31.38
C LEU A 199 -8.78 8.93 30.42
N LEU A 200 -9.97 9.47 30.71
CA LEU A 200 -11.11 9.46 29.81
C LEU A 200 -10.90 10.55 28.75
N CYS A 201 -10.65 10.16 27.52
CA CYS A 201 -10.22 11.10 26.48
C CYS A 201 -10.88 10.85 25.12
N SER A 202 -10.90 11.89 24.29
CA SER A 202 -11.19 11.75 22.87
C SER A 202 -9.92 11.43 22.08
N THR A 203 -10.00 11.50 20.74
CA THR A 203 -8.88 11.26 19.80
C THR A 203 -7.65 12.15 19.98
N ILE A 204 -7.62 13.11 20.91
CA ILE A 204 -6.45 13.96 21.18
C ILE A 204 -5.19 13.16 21.49
N ILE A 205 -5.32 11.99 22.13
CA ILE A 205 -4.16 11.14 22.44
C ILE A 205 -3.39 10.69 21.20
N GLU A 206 -4.01 10.78 20.01
CA GLU A 206 -3.37 10.58 18.71
C GLU A 206 -2.24 11.60 18.44
N THR A 207 -2.23 12.78 19.09
CA THR A 207 -1.35 13.92 18.73
C THR A 207 -0.15 14.18 19.64
N GLY A 208 0.35 13.16 20.35
CA GLY A 208 1.69 13.26 20.93
C GLY A 208 1.76 13.34 22.45
N ILE A 209 0.88 12.63 23.13
CA ILE A 209 1.07 12.32 24.55
C ILE A 209 1.72 10.93 24.63
N ASP A 210 2.92 10.89 25.19
CA ASP A 210 3.61 9.65 25.53
C ASP A 210 3.66 9.53 27.06
N VAL A 211 2.93 8.56 27.59
CA VAL A 211 2.98 8.21 29.01
C VAL A 211 3.50 6.78 29.12
N PRO A 212 4.76 6.59 29.55
CA PRO A 212 5.38 5.26 29.64
C PRO A 212 4.64 4.30 30.58
N THR A 213 3.95 4.84 31.58
CA THR A 213 3.17 4.12 32.59
C THR A 213 1.78 3.70 32.11
N ALA A 214 1.34 4.18 30.95
CA ALA A 214 0.07 3.81 30.35
C ALA A 214 0.24 2.58 29.45
N ASN A 215 -0.09 1.39 29.97
CA ASN A 215 0.07 0.14 29.22
C ASN A 215 -1.25 -0.47 28.75
N THR A 216 -2.39 0.04 29.21
CA THR A 216 -3.70 -0.46 28.81
C THR A 216 -4.52 0.64 28.14
N ILE A 217 -5.07 0.36 26.96
CA ILE A 217 -6.01 1.22 26.25
C ILE A 217 -7.34 0.49 26.06
N VAL A 218 -8.44 1.17 26.37
CA VAL A 218 -9.81 0.71 26.14
C VAL A 218 -10.46 1.69 25.17
N ILE A 219 -10.87 1.20 24.01
CA ILE A 219 -11.49 2.00 22.95
C ILE A 219 -12.99 1.67 22.92
N SER A 220 -13.83 2.62 23.35
CA SER A 220 -15.28 2.51 23.17
C SER A 220 -15.64 2.82 21.70
N ARG A 221 -16.65 2.11 21.17
CA ARG A 221 -17.12 2.24 19.79
C ARG A 221 -15.99 2.11 18.75
N ALA A 222 -15.18 1.06 18.88
CA ALA A 222 -14.09 0.77 17.94
C ALA A 222 -14.58 0.63 16.48
N ASP A 223 -15.85 0.29 16.27
CA ASP A 223 -16.54 0.21 14.98
C ASP A 223 -16.50 1.52 14.16
N LYS A 224 -16.52 2.67 14.85
CA LYS A 224 -16.57 4.00 14.21
C LYS A 224 -15.19 4.51 13.76
N PHE A 225 -14.10 3.87 14.17
CA PHE A 225 -12.74 4.36 13.86
C PHE A 225 -12.18 3.74 12.59
N GLY A 226 -11.34 4.49 11.88
CA GLY A 226 -10.55 3.97 10.76
C GLY A 226 -9.43 3.02 11.22
N LEU A 227 -8.98 2.12 10.34
CA LEU A 227 -7.90 1.16 10.64
C LEU A 227 -6.60 1.89 11.03
N ALA A 228 -6.21 2.92 10.28
CA ALA A 228 -5.07 3.78 10.60
C ALA A 228 -5.18 4.44 11.98
N GLN A 229 -6.35 4.97 12.32
CA GLN A 229 -6.59 5.60 13.63
C GLN A 229 -6.48 4.58 14.76
N LEU A 230 -7.11 3.42 14.62
CA LEU A 230 -7.03 2.35 15.63
C LEU A 230 -5.59 1.89 15.84
N HIS A 231 -4.79 1.78 14.79
CA HIS A 231 -3.37 1.43 14.91
C HIS A 231 -2.55 2.52 15.60
N GLN A 232 -2.77 3.80 15.25
CA GLN A 232 -2.11 4.92 15.91
C GLN A 232 -2.48 4.98 17.41
N LEU A 233 -3.76 4.82 17.75
CA LEU A 233 -4.26 4.77 19.13
C LEU A 233 -3.67 3.59 19.89
N ARG A 234 -3.64 2.39 19.29
CA ARG A 234 -2.99 1.20 19.85
C ARG A 234 -1.51 1.46 20.11
N GLY A 235 -0.81 2.13 19.19
CA GLY A 235 0.62 2.47 19.32
C GLY A 235 0.96 3.48 20.42
N ARG A 236 -0.05 4.09 21.07
CA ARG A 236 0.14 4.97 22.23
C ARG A 236 0.43 4.22 23.54
N VAL A 237 0.13 2.92 23.60
CA VAL A 237 0.46 2.07 24.75
C VAL A 237 1.65 1.13 24.44
N GLY A 238 2.23 0.53 25.47
CA GLY A 238 3.32 -0.45 25.29
C GLY A 238 4.65 0.18 24.92
N ARG A 239 5.00 1.27 25.61
CA ARG A 239 6.31 1.94 25.52
C ARG A 239 7.25 1.55 26.66
N SER A 240 6.75 0.84 27.67
CA SER A 240 7.53 0.26 28.77
C SER A 240 7.96 -1.19 28.47
N HIS A 241 8.69 -1.81 29.40
CA HIS A 241 9.04 -3.23 29.37
C HIS A 241 7.88 -4.16 29.76
N HIS A 242 6.73 -3.60 30.09
CA HIS A 242 5.57 -4.37 30.52
C HIS A 242 4.66 -4.72 29.35
N GLN A 243 4.05 -5.89 29.43
CA GLN A 243 3.02 -6.31 28.50
C GLN A 243 1.87 -5.29 28.49
N ALA A 244 1.57 -4.77 27.30
CA ALA A 244 0.48 -3.85 27.05
C ALA A 244 -0.74 -4.56 26.45
N TYR A 245 -1.91 -3.96 26.68
CA TYR A 245 -3.21 -4.50 26.29
C TYR A 245 -4.06 -3.43 25.59
N ALA A 246 -4.70 -3.80 24.48
CA ALA A 246 -5.64 -2.98 23.76
C ALA A 246 -7.00 -3.67 23.70
N TYR A 247 -8.01 -3.06 24.29
CA TYR A 247 -9.39 -3.56 24.28
C TYR A 247 -10.21 -2.72 23.29
N LEU A 248 -10.62 -3.34 22.20
CA LEU A 248 -11.48 -2.75 21.17
C LEU A 248 -12.91 -3.15 21.47
N MET A 249 -13.70 -2.22 22.01
CA MET A 249 -15.06 -2.47 22.45
C MET A 249 -16.04 -2.08 21.35
N VAL A 250 -16.94 -2.99 21.01
CA VAL A 250 -18.05 -2.77 20.07
C VAL A 250 -19.38 -3.03 20.76
N PRO A 251 -20.49 -2.38 20.36
CA PRO A 251 -21.79 -2.62 20.98
C PRO A 251 -22.21 -4.09 20.89
N GLU A 252 -22.15 -4.65 19.69
CA GLU A 252 -22.44 -6.05 19.38
C GLU A 252 -21.51 -6.50 18.25
N ILE A 253 -20.81 -7.62 18.43
CA ILE A 253 -19.93 -8.22 17.40
C ILE A 253 -20.76 -8.66 16.18
N ASP A 254 -21.93 -9.26 16.39
CA ASP A 254 -22.75 -9.80 15.30
C ASP A 254 -23.46 -8.71 14.48
N GLY A 255 -23.64 -7.52 15.06
CA GLY A 255 -24.24 -6.35 14.39
C GLY A 255 -23.26 -5.53 13.56
N LEU A 256 -21.99 -5.93 13.47
CA LEU A 256 -20.97 -5.17 12.73
C LEU A 256 -21.18 -5.28 11.21
N THR A 257 -20.90 -4.17 10.51
CA THR A 257 -20.81 -4.22 9.05
C THR A 257 -19.62 -5.08 8.62
N LYS A 258 -19.72 -5.71 7.44
CA LYS A 258 -18.63 -6.56 6.90
C LYS A 258 -17.28 -5.83 6.87
N GLN A 259 -17.28 -4.54 6.50
CA GLN A 259 -16.07 -3.70 6.52
C GLN A 259 -15.56 -3.42 7.94
N ALA A 260 -16.44 -3.26 8.93
CA ALA A 260 -16.01 -3.05 10.33
C ALA A 260 -15.42 -4.33 10.94
N SER A 261 -16.04 -5.49 10.71
CA SER A 261 -15.50 -6.78 11.14
C SER A 261 -14.12 -7.05 10.52
N GLN A 262 -13.98 -6.92 9.20
CA GLN A 262 -12.68 -7.10 8.53
C GLN A 262 -11.59 -6.17 9.07
N ARG A 263 -11.90 -4.89 9.35
CA ARG A 263 -10.95 -3.95 9.95
C ARG A 263 -10.53 -4.35 11.36
N LEU A 264 -11.47 -4.81 12.19
CA LEU A 264 -11.21 -5.22 13.56
C LEU A 264 -10.45 -6.55 13.63
N ASP A 265 -10.75 -7.48 12.72
CA ASP A 265 -10.03 -8.75 12.59
C ASP A 265 -8.60 -8.51 12.12
N ALA A 266 -8.40 -7.62 11.13
CA ALA A 266 -7.08 -7.24 10.66
C ALA A 266 -6.22 -6.68 11.80
N ILE A 267 -6.74 -5.74 12.60
CA ILE A 267 -5.95 -5.16 13.70
C ILE A 267 -5.68 -6.14 14.85
N GLN A 268 -6.56 -7.13 15.06
CA GLN A 268 -6.37 -8.19 16.04
C GLN A 268 -5.27 -9.17 15.62
N GLN A 269 -5.22 -9.56 14.34
CA GLN A 269 -4.20 -10.44 13.79
C GLN A 269 -2.81 -9.79 13.72
N MET A 270 -2.75 -8.47 13.79
CA MET A 270 -1.49 -7.70 13.79
C MET A 270 -0.82 -7.72 15.16
N GLU A 271 -0.38 -8.89 15.61
CA GLU A 271 0.34 -9.08 16.86
C GLU A 271 1.83 -8.68 16.75
N GLU A 272 2.39 -8.56 15.55
CA GLU A 272 3.81 -8.21 15.38
C GLU A 272 4.10 -6.69 15.30
N LEU A 273 5.18 -6.30 15.97
CA LEU A 273 5.81 -4.98 15.89
C LEU A 273 6.51 -4.84 14.54
N GLY A 274 6.12 -3.83 13.74
CA GLY A 274 6.54 -3.66 12.33
C GLY A 274 5.36 -3.59 11.35
N SER A 275 4.15 -3.86 11.85
CA SER A 275 2.89 -3.95 11.11
C SER A 275 2.35 -2.64 10.52
N GLY A 276 2.99 -1.48 10.71
CA GLY A 276 2.53 -0.20 10.14
C GLY A 276 2.51 -0.17 8.61
N PHE A 277 3.45 -0.88 7.97
CA PHE A 277 3.52 -1.03 6.51
C PHE A 277 2.41 -1.96 5.98
N TYR A 278 2.24 -3.12 6.62
CA TYR A 278 1.13 -4.05 6.31
C TYR A 278 -0.24 -3.39 6.53
N LEU A 279 -0.35 -2.50 7.52
CA LEU A 279 -1.58 -1.74 7.77
C LEU A 279 -1.92 -0.80 6.62
N ALA A 280 -0.93 -0.10 6.08
CA ALA A 280 -1.13 0.82 4.98
C ALA A 280 -1.48 0.09 3.68
N MET A 281 -0.93 -1.10 3.46
CA MET A 281 -1.30 -1.99 2.35
C MET A 281 -2.74 -2.48 2.48
N HIS A 282 -3.15 -2.99 3.65
CA HIS A 282 -4.54 -3.40 3.86
C HIS A 282 -5.51 -2.22 3.90
N ASP A 283 -5.13 -1.04 4.41
CA ASP A 283 -5.98 0.16 4.36
C ASP A 283 -6.16 0.65 2.92
N LEU A 284 -5.12 0.53 2.07
CA LEU A 284 -5.19 0.77 0.63
C LEU A 284 -6.11 -0.23 -0.09
N GLU A 285 -6.01 -1.52 0.23
CA GLU A 285 -6.87 -2.58 -0.32
C GLU A 285 -8.33 -2.40 0.11
N ILE A 286 -8.58 -2.08 1.38
CA ILE A 286 -9.92 -1.94 1.95
C ILE A 286 -10.60 -0.65 1.49
N ARG A 287 -9.85 0.46 1.35
CA ARG A 287 -10.41 1.76 0.94
C ARG A 287 -10.40 1.97 -0.58
N GLY A 288 -9.60 1.22 -1.33
CA GLY A 288 -9.28 1.50 -2.72
C GLY A 288 -8.34 2.71 -2.84
N ALA A 289 -7.41 2.68 -3.80
CA ALA A 289 -6.58 3.83 -4.13
C ALA A 289 -7.50 4.95 -4.66
N GLY A 290 -7.89 5.88 -3.79
CA GLY A 290 -8.80 6.98 -4.13
C GLY A 290 -8.38 7.71 -5.40
N GLU A 291 -9.41 8.06 -6.18
CA GLU A 291 -9.37 8.74 -7.48
C GLU A 291 -8.42 9.93 -7.45
N VAL A 292 -7.43 9.93 -8.34
CA VAL A 292 -6.45 11.02 -8.45
C VAL A 292 -7.04 12.24 -9.20
N LEU A 293 -8.26 12.17 -9.77
CA LEU A 293 -8.77 13.22 -10.69
C LEU A 293 -10.27 13.59 -10.64
N GLY A 294 -11.09 13.21 -9.65
CA GLY A 294 -12.48 13.72 -9.61
C GLY A 294 -13.33 13.35 -8.40
N GLU A 295 -14.34 14.17 -8.11
CA GLU A 295 -15.38 13.93 -7.11
C GLU A 295 -16.50 13.05 -7.72
N ASN A 296 -16.49 11.72 -7.52
CA ASN A 296 -17.67 10.90 -7.15
C ASN A 296 -17.48 9.37 -7.33
N GLN A 297 -17.68 8.66 -6.21
CA GLN A 297 -18.23 7.30 -5.98
C GLN A 297 -17.92 6.09 -6.90
N SER A 298 -17.60 4.97 -6.20
CA SER A 298 -18.02 3.56 -6.40
C SER A 298 -17.00 2.50 -6.89
N GLY A 299 -16.03 2.19 -6.04
CA GLY A 299 -15.95 0.91 -5.31
C GLY A 299 -15.61 -0.42 -6.02
N ASN A 300 -16.10 -0.71 -7.24
CA ASN A 300 -15.86 -2.01 -7.88
C ASN A 300 -15.31 -1.92 -9.31
N MET A 301 -15.44 -0.78 -10.01
CA MET A 301 -14.82 -0.58 -11.33
C MET A 301 -13.33 -0.19 -11.24
N MET A 302 -12.85 0.16 -10.04
CA MET A 302 -11.57 0.84 -9.83
C MET A 302 -10.36 -0.09 -9.74
N GLU A 303 -10.56 -1.36 -9.37
CA GLU A 303 -9.47 -2.33 -9.16
C GLU A 303 -8.79 -2.71 -10.49
N ILE A 304 -9.57 -2.80 -11.57
CA ILE A 304 -9.07 -3.01 -12.94
C ILE A 304 -8.44 -1.73 -13.48
N GLY A 305 -9.02 -0.57 -13.16
CA GLY A 305 -8.54 0.74 -13.59
C GLY A 305 -7.18 1.11 -13.01
N PHE A 306 -6.93 0.85 -11.72
CA PHE A 306 -5.65 1.18 -11.08
C PHE A 306 -4.50 0.30 -11.56
N GLN A 307 -4.75 -0.99 -11.82
CA GLN A 307 -3.73 -1.87 -12.39
C GLN A 307 -3.40 -1.50 -13.84
N LEU A 308 -4.43 -1.28 -14.68
CA LEU A 308 -4.21 -0.84 -16.06
C LEU A 308 -3.52 0.53 -16.11
N TYR A 309 -3.93 1.46 -15.25
CA TYR A 309 -3.27 2.76 -15.11
C TYR A 309 -1.80 2.63 -14.71
N ASN A 310 -1.48 1.76 -13.73
CA ASN A 310 -0.09 1.50 -13.35
C ASN A 310 0.71 0.87 -14.48
N GLU A 311 0.12 -0.04 -15.26
CA GLU A 311 0.79 -0.64 -16.42
C GLU A 311 1.06 0.43 -17.49
N MET A 312 0.06 1.26 -17.82
CA MET A 312 0.18 2.38 -18.76
C MET A 312 1.21 3.41 -18.31
N LEU A 313 1.25 3.74 -17.02
CA LEU A 313 2.15 4.74 -16.46
C LEU A 313 3.59 4.22 -16.36
N ASN A 314 3.78 2.96 -15.96
CA ASN A 314 5.10 2.30 -15.99
C ASN A 314 5.65 2.21 -17.42
N GLU A 315 4.80 1.91 -18.40
CA GLU A 315 5.18 1.88 -19.81
C GLU A 315 5.54 3.29 -20.31
N ALA A 316 4.74 4.31 -19.97
CA ALA A 316 5.04 5.69 -20.31
C ALA A 316 6.38 6.16 -19.72
N VAL A 317 6.65 5.85 -18.45
CA VAL A 317 7.93 6.18 -17.79
C VAL A 317 9.10 5.43 -18.43
N ARG A 318 8.93 4.16 -18.83
CA ARG A 318 9.96 3.40 -19.56
C ARG A 318 10.24 4.00 -20.94
N CYS A 319 9.19 4.36 -21.68
CA CYS A 319 9.33 5.02 -22.99
C CYS A 319 10.05 6.36 -22.86
N LEU A 320 9.66 7.19 -21.89
CA LEU A 320 10.30 8.48 -21.62
C LEU A 320 11.76 8.33 -21.17
N LYS A 321 12.09 7.37 -20.31
CA LYS A 321 13.49 7.05 -19.94
C LYS A 321 14.32 6.55 -21.13
N ALA A 322 13.67 5.93 -22.12
CA ALA A 322 14.28 5.46 -23.35
C ALA A 322 14.22 6.49 -24.50
N GLY A 323 13.76 7.72 -24.25
CA GLY A 323 13.68 8.79 -25.25
C GLY A 323 12.58 8.62 -26.31
N LYS A 324 11.61 7.72 -26.10
CA LYS A 324 10.49 7.44 -27.02
C LYS A 324 9.20 8.10 -26.55
N GLU A 325 8.42 8.66 -27.47
CA GLU A 325 7.07 9.15 -27.14
C GLU A 325 6.14 7.97 -26.81
N PRO A 326 5.42 8.01 -25.68
CA PRO A 326 4.54 6.92 -25.29
C PRO A 326 3.25 6.92 -26.11
N ASP A 327 3.05 5.88 -26.92
CA ASP A 327 1.78 5.63 -27.58
C ASP A 327 0.78 5.00 -26.60
N LEU A 328 -0.07 5.84 -26.00
CA LEU A 328 -1.04 5.50 -24.95
C LEU A 328 -2.08 4.45 -25.38
N LEU A 329 -2.21 4.16 -26.68
CA LEU A 329 -3.13 3.15 -27.23
C LEU A 329 -2.48 1.77 -27.48
N SER A 330 -1.15 1.68 -27.43
CA SER A 330 -0.40 0.43 -27.64
C SER A 330 -0.60 -0.66 -26.56
N PRO A 331 -0.90 -0.39 -25.26
CA PRO A 331 -1.01 -1.44 -24.24
C PRO A 331 -2.12 -2.46 -24.54
N LEU A 332 -3.20 -2.04 -25.21
CA LEU A 332 -4.32 -2.89 -25.61
C LEU A 332 -4.12 -3.56 -26.99
N SER A 333 -3.13 -3.12 -27.77
CA SER A 333 -3.06 -3.39 -29.21
C SER A 333 -2.12 -4.54 -29.62
N ALA A 334 -1.36 -5.11 -28.69
CA ALA A 334 -0.37 -6.15 -28.97
C ALA A 334 -0.68 -7.53 -28.34
N ALA A 335 -1.96 -7.87 -28.18
CA ALA A 335 -2.34 -9.23 -27.81
C ALA A 335 -2.32 -10.11 -29.08
N THR A 336 -1.25 -10.89 -29.27
CA THR A 336 -1.23 -11.94 -30.29
C THR A 336 -2.37 -12.93 -30.01
N ASP A 337 -3.35 -12.99 -30.90
CA ASP A 337 -4.52 -13.87 -30.80
C ASP A 337 -4.16 -15.27 -31.29
N ILE A 338 -4.31 -16.30 -30.46
CA ILE A 338 -3.95 -17.68 -30.80
C ILE A 338 -5.15 -18.58 -30.57
N ASN A 339 -5.67 -19.12 -31.67
CA ASN A 339 -6.76 -20.07 -31.66
C ASN A 339 -6.28 -21.44 -32.14
N LEU A 340 -6.30 -22.44 -31.25
CA LEU A 340 -5.97 -23.83 -31.57
C LEU A 340 -7.21 -24.72 -31.75
N HIS A 341 -8.42 -24.15 -31.87
CA HIS A 341 -9.70 -24.89 -31.99
C HIS A 341 -9.80 -26.08 -31.03
N ALA A 342 -9.39 -25.85 -29.78
CA ALA A 342 -9.37 -26.85 -28.71
C ALA A 342 -9.65 -26.14 -27.38
N PRO A 343 -10.30 -26.80 -26.42
CA PRO A 343 -10.62 -26.20 -25.12
C PRO A 343 -9.33 -25.90 -24.34
N ALA A 344 -8.98 -24.61 -24.25
CA ALA A 344 -7.82 -24.11 -23.51
C ALA A 344 -8.27 -23.46 -22.20
N LEU A 345 -8.44 -24.27 -21.15
CA LEU A 345 -8.91 -23.80 -19.84
C LEU A 345 -8.40 -24.70 -18.71
N LEU A 346 -8.33 -24.14 -17.50
CA LEU A 346 -8.16 -24.87 -16.25
C LEU A 346 -9.52 -25.40 -15.77
N PRO A 347 -9.77 -26.73 -15.82
CA PRO A 347 -11.05 -27.31 -15.43
C PRO A 347 -11.36 -27.08 -13.94
N ASN A 348 -12.65 -26.95 -13.61
CA ASN A 348 -13.10 -26.83 -12.22
C ASN A 348 -12.64 -28.02 -11.36
N ASP A 349 -12.60 -29.22 -11.94
CA ASP A 349 -12.19 -30.46 -11.26
C ASP A 349 -10.68 -30.50 -10.93
N TYR A 350 -9.87 -29.68 -11.59
CA TYR A 350 -8.43 -29.59 -11.37
C TYR A 350 -8.06 -28.44 -10.43
N CYS A 351 -8.74 -27.30 -10.54
CA CYS A 351 -8.59 -26.15 -9.65
C CYS A 351 -9.97 -25.63 -9.23
N GLY A 352 -10.44 -26.09 -8.07
CA GLY A 352 -11.76 -25.72 -7.53
C GLY A 352 -11.85 -24.28 -7.02
N ASP A 353 -10.72 -23.68 -6.62
CA ASP A 353 -10.68 -22.29 -6.16
C ASP A 353 -10.66 -21.31 -7.35
N VAL A 354 -11.71 -20.49 -7.44
CA VAL A 354 -11.89 -19.49 -8.50
C VAL A 354 -10.84 -18.37 -8.42
N HIS A 355 -10.49 -17.91 -7.22
CA HIS A 355 -9.49 -16.85 -7.05
C HIS A 355 -8.10 -17.32 -7.48
N LEU A 356 -7.76 -18.54 -7.11
CA LEU A 356 -6.49 -19.15 -7.49
C LEU A 356 -6.38 -19.35 -9.00
N ARG A 357 -7.47 -19.80 -9.64
CA ARG A 357 -7.53 -19.96 -11.09
C ARG A 357 -7.39 -18.63 -11.84
N LEU A 358 -8.05 -17.57 -11.36
CA LEU A 358 -7.90 -16.22 -11.92
C LEU A 358 -6.46 -15.71 -11.78
N SER A 359 -5.82 -15.97 -10.65
CA SER A 359 -4.40 -15.65 -10.43
C SER A 359 -3.51 -16.34 -11.47
N PHE A 360 -3.71 -17.63 -11.73
CA PHE A 360 -2.94 -18.34 -12.77
C PHE A 360 -3.19 -17.81 -14.17
N TYR A 361 -4.44 -17.54 -14.56
CA TYR A 361 -4.73 -16.93 -15.86
C TYR A 361 -4.02 -15.58 -16.03
N LYS A 362 -4.02 -14.75 -14.97
CA LYS A 362 -3.31 -13.48 -14.97
C LYS A 362 -1.80 -13.68 -15.13
N LYS A 363 -1.19 -14.56 -14.32
CA LYS A 363 0.25 -14.87 -14.41
C LYS A 363 0.63 -15.36 -15.83
N LEU A 364 -0.19 -16.22 -16.45
CA LEU A 364 0.04 -16.72 -17.82
C LEU A 364 -0.12 -15.64 -18.89
N ALA A 365 -1.05 -14.71 -18.71
CA ALA A 365 -1.25 -13.57 -19.62
C ALA A 365 -0.11 -12.53 -19.54
N THR A 366 0.45 -12.29 -18.35
CA THR A 366 1.55 -11.32 -18.16
C THR A 366 2.93 -11.91 -18.45
N ALA A 367 3.08 -13.24 -18.54
CA ALA A 367 4.35 -13.89 -18.82
C ALA A 367 4.95 -13.42 -20.17
N LYS A 368 6.25 -13.07 -20.17
CA LYS A 368 6.96 -12.54 -21.34
C LYS A 368 8.02 -13.49 -21.90
N THR A 369 8.39 -14.53 -21.15
CA THR A 369 9.45 -15.49 -21.51
C THR A 369 8.95 -16.92 -21.39
N SER A 370 9.55 -17.84 -22.16
CA SER A 370 9.20 -19.27 -22.08
C SER A 370 9.50 -19.81 -20.68
N ASP A 371 10.62 -19.40 -20.08
CA ASP A 371 11.04 -19.84 -18.74
C ASP A 371 10.02 -19.47 -17.66
N GLN A 372 9.37 -18.31 -17.77
CA GLN A 372 8.29 -17.92 -16.86
C GLN A 372 7.08 -18.84 -16.99
N ILE A 373 6.74 -19.25 -18.21
CA ILE A 373 5.64 -20.19 -18.44
C ILE A 373 6.00 -21.58 -17.92
N ASP A 374 7.26 -21.98 -18.06
CA ASP A 374 7.76 -23.27 -17.58
C ASP A 374 7.79 -23.32 -16.05
N GLY A 375 8.20 -22.24 -15.38
CA GLY A 375 8.10 -22.12 -13.92
C GLY A 375 6.66 -22.14 -13.41
N LEU A 376 5.72 -21.53 -14.15
CA LEU A 376 4.29 -21.64 -13.83
C LEU A 376 3.75 -23.05 -14.04
N LEU A 377 4.26 -23.77 -15.04
CA LEU A 377 3.92 -25.16 -15.29
C LEU A 377 4.38 -26.03 -14.11
N GLU A 378 5.61 -25.83 -13.64
CA GLU A 378 6.14 -26.51 -12.45
C GLU A 378 5.31 -26.20 -11.21
N GLU A 379 4.96 -24.93 -10.97
CA GLU A 379 4.10 -24.51 -9.84
C GLU A 379 2.72 -25.20 -9.90
N ILE A 380 2.11 -25.30 -11.08
CA ILE A 380 0.81 -25.94 -11.26
C ILE A 380 0.92 -27.46 -11.06
N VAL A 381 1.96 -28.10 -11.58
CA VAL A 381 2.15 -29.55 -11.47
C VAL A 381 2.48 -29.97 -10.05
N ASP A 382 3.30 -29.20 -9.33
CA ASP A 382 3.66 -29.48 -7.94
C ASP A 382 2.42 -29.39 -7.03
N ARG A 383 1.53 -28.43 -7.30
CA ARG A 383 0.35 -28.18 -6.47
C ARG A 383 -0.86 -29.05 -6.81
N PHE A 384 -1.09 -29.35 -8.08
CA PHE A 384 -2.32 -30.02 -8.57
C PHE A 384 -2.05 -31.37 -9.26
N GLY A 385 -0.78 -31.75 -9.43
CA GLY A 385 -0.40 -32.99 -10.08
C GLY A 385 -0.51 -32.93 -11.61
N LYS A 386 -0.81 -34.05 -12.25
CA LYS A 386 -0.75 -34.19 -13.72
C LYS A 386 -1.74 -33.27 -14.45
N LEU A 387 -1.24 -32.48 -15.41
CA LEU A 387 -2.06 -31.55 -16.20
C LEU A 387 -3.11 -32.29 -17.07
N PRO A 388 -4.39 -31.89 -17.01
CA PRO A 388 -5.42 -32.37 -17.93
C PRO A 388 -5.20 -31.83 -19.35
N PRO A 389 -5.77 -32.48 -20.40
CA PRO A 389 -5.55 -32.09 -21.79
C PRO A 389 -5.95 -30.64 -22.11
N GLN A 390 -6.97 -30.11 -21.43
CA GLN A 390 -7.40 -28.72 -21.58
C GLN A 390 -6.37 -27.72 -21.01
N ALA A 391 -5.75 -28.07 -19.88
CA ALA A 391 -4.70 -27.26 -19.27
C ALA A 391 -3.40 -27.33 -20.09
N GLN A 392 -3.07 -28.49 -20.67
CA GLN A 392 -1.93 -28.60 -21.59
C GLN A 392 -2.12 -27.69 -22.82
N THR A 393 -3.32 -27.68 -23.40
CA THR A 393 -3.67 -26.80 -24.51
C THR A 393 -3.52 -25.33 -24.12
N LEU A 394 -3.95 -24.93 -22.92
CA LEU A 394 -3.76 -23.58 -22.39
C LEU A 394 -2.27 -23.19 -22.30
N MET A 395 -1.42 -24.08 -21.78
CA MET A 395 0.02 -23.82 -21.69
C MET A 395 0.66 -23.69 -23.07
N ASP A 396 0.26 -24.52 -24.04
CA ASP A 396 0.75 -24.45 -25.41
C ASP A 396 0.33 -23.15 -26.11
N VAL A 397 -0.89 -22.66 -25.88
CA VAL A 397 -1.35 -21.34 -26.37
C VAL A 397 -0.44 -20.22 -25.83
N HIS A 398 -0.20 -20.17 -24.52
CA HIS A 398 0.65 -19.13 -23.93
C HIS A 398 2.11 -19.24 -24.36
N ARG A 399 2.66 -20.46 -24.53
CA ARG A 399 4.00 -20.67 -25.09
C ARG A 399 4.10 -20.15 -26.51
N LEU A 400 3.12 -20.45 -27.36
CA LEU A 400 3.10 -19.95 -28.74
C LEU A 400 2.98 -18.42 -28.77
N ARG A 401 2.22 -17.82 -27.84
CA ARG A 401 2.10 -16.35 -27.74
C ARG A 401 3.44 -15.71 -27.50
N VAL A 402 4.19 -16.19 -26.51
CA VAL A 402 5.53 -15.68 -26.19
C VAL A 402 6.51 -15.93 -27.34
N LEU A 403 6.44 -17.10 -27.98
CA LEU A 403 7.32 -17.42 -29.10
C LEU A 403 7.02 -16.60 -30.36
N SER A 404 5.77 -16.21 -30.58
CA SER A 404 5.31 -15.55 -31.81
C SER A 404 5.40 -14.02 -31.74
N MET A 405 5.44 -13.45 -30.53
CA MET A 405 5.56 -12.00 -30.30
C MET A 405 6.82 -11.37 -30.95
N PRO A 406 8.03 -11.96 -30.85
CA PRO A 406 9.24 -11.44 -31.51
C PRO A 406 9.16 -11.43 -33.05
N TYR A 407 8.36 -12.34 -33.63
CA TYR A 407 8.16 -12.45 -35.08
C TYR A 407 7.13 -11.44 -35.60
N GLY A 408 6.51 -10.64 -34.72
CA GLY A 408 5.46 -9.70 -35.09
C GLY A 408 4.17 -10.38 -35.53
N VAL A 409 3.87 -11.57 -35.01
CA VAL A 409 2.63 -12.28 -35.30
C VAL A 409 1.48 -11.63 -34.54
N VAL A 410 0.41 -11.28 -35.27
CA VAL A 410 -0.81 -10.68 -34.73
C VAL A 410 -1.86 -11.75 -34.44
N LYS A 411 -1.98 -12.75 -35.32
CA LYS A 411 -2.97 -13.82 -35.16
C LYS A 411 -2.47 -15.17 -35.66
N VAL A 412 -2.72 -16.22 -34.90
CA VAL A 412 -2.52 -17.62 -35.30
C VAL A 412 -3.85 -18.34 -35.19
N ASP A 413 -4.38 -18.81 -36.31
CA ASP A 413 -5.61 -19.60 -36.37
C ASP A 413 -5.28 -21.00 -36.89
N ALA A 414 -5.22 -21.98 -35.99
CA ALA A 414 -4.80 -23.35 -36.28
C ALA A 414 -5.98 -24.32 -36.24
N SER A 415 -6.74 -24.37 -37.34
CA SER A 415 -7.83 -25.34 -37.52
C SER A 415 -7.29 -26.75 -37.85
N PRO A 416 -8.10 -27.81 -37.73
CA PRO A 416 -7.66 -29.18 -38.01
C PRO A 416 -7.16 -29.44 -39.44
N GLY A 417 -7.57 -28.64 -40.43
CA GLY A 417 -7.15 -28.81 -41.83
C GLY A 417 -6.28 -27.66 -42.38
N VAL A 418 -6.40 -26.47 -41.80
CA VAL A 418 -5.72 -25.26 -42.29
C VAL A 418 -5.20 -24.44 -41.11
N ILE A 419 -3.94 -24.01 -41.18
CA ILE A 419 -3.33 -23.09 -40.23
C ILE A 419 -3.07 -21.76 -40.94
N VAL A 420 -3.53 -20.66 -40.37
CA VAL A 420 -3.33 -19.30 -40.90
C VAL A 420 -2.58 -18.47 -39.87
N ILE A 421 -1.42 -17.95 -40.26
CA ILE A 421 -0.61 -17.04 -39.45
C ILE A 421 -0.67 -15.66 -40.09
N SER A 422 -1.11 -14.66 -39.33
CA SER A 422 -1.18 -13.25 -39.75
C SER A 422 -0.10 -12.45 -39.04
N PHE A 423 0.69 -11.70 -39.80
CA PHE A 423 1.77 -10.87 -39.31
C PHE A 423 1.37 -9.40 -39.29
N LYS A 424 2.09 -8.57 -38.54
CA LYS A 424 1.99 -7.12 -38.58
C LYS A 424 2.52 -6.57 -39.92
N PRO A 425 2.07 -5.39 -40.39
CA PRO A 425 2.68 -4.72 -41.53
C PRO A 425 4.18 -4.51 -41.29
N ASN A 426 5.02 -4.92 -42.24
CA ASN A 426 6.49 -4.92 -42.12
C ASN A 426 7.02 -5.77 -40.94
N PRO A 427 6.84 -7.10 -40.97
CA PRO A 427 7.34 -7.97 -39.90
C PRO A 427 8.88 -8.01 -39.91
N PRO A 428 9.53 -8.18 -38.74
CA PRO A 428 10.99 -8.28 -38.61
C PRO A 428 11.51 -9.66 -39.04
N ILE A 429 11.09 -10.11 -40.23
CA ILE A 429 11.38 -11.41 -40.83
C ILE A 429 12.01 -11.15 -42.19
N GLU A 430 13.12 -11.83 -42.49
CA GLU A 430 13.77 -11.74 -43.80
C GLU A 430 12.85 -12.29 -44.91
N PRO A 431 12.49 -11.49 -45.93
CA PRO A 431 11.62 -11.93 -47.02
C PRO A 431 12.13 -13.17 -47.76
N MET A 432 13.46 -13.29 -47.89
CA MET A 432 14.14 -14.43 -48.52
C MET A 432 13.81 -15.76 -47.81
N ARG A 433 13.73 -15.79 -46.47
CA ARG A 433 13.40 -17.02 -45.74
C ARG A 433 11.96 -17.45 -45.91
N ILE A 434 11.03 -16.51 -46.04
CA ILE A 434 9.63 -16.82 -46.34
C ILE A 434 9.54 -17.52 -47.72
N ILE A 435 10.29 -17.02 -48.70
CA ILE A 435 10.34 -17.60 -50.05
C ILE A 435 10.98 -18.99 -50.04
N GLU A 436 12.11 -19.18 -49.34
CA GLU A 436 12.74 -20.50 -49.18
C GLU A 436 11.81 -21.52 -48.52
N LEU A 437 11.04 -21.09 -47.53
CA LEU A 437 10.12 -21.93 -46.77
C LEU A 437 8.93 -22.37 -47.65
N ILE A 438 8.42 -21.49 -48.52
CA ILE A 438 7.39 -21.81 -49.53
C ILE A 438 7.94 -22.78 -50.59
N GLN A 439 9.16 -22.56 -51.07
CA GLN A 439 9.78 -23.43 -52.08
C GLN A 439 10.06 -24.85 -51.55
N LYS A 440 10.46 -24.97 -50.28
CA LYS A 440 10.77 -26.25 -49.64
C LYS A 440 9.52 -27.05 -49.26
N ASN A 441 8.40 -26.37 -48.97
CA ASN A 441 7.18 -26.98 -48.46
C ASN A 441 5.98 -26.66 -49.35
N LYS A 442 5.60 -27.60 -50.23
CA LYS A 442 4.45 -27.48 -51.15
C LYS A 442 3.09 -27.21 -50.48
N HIS A 443 2.99 -27.43 -49.18
CA HIS A 443 1.76 -27.26 -48.38
C HIS A 443 1.64 -25.86 -47.74
N ILE A 444 2.58 -24.95 -48.04
CA ILE A 444 2.63 -23.60 -47.49
C ILE A 444 2.42 -22.59 -48.63
N GLN A 445 1.44 -21.71 -48.46
CA GLN A 445 1.05 -20.71 -49.45
C GLN A 445 0.98 -19.33 -48.80
N LEU A 446 1.38 -18.30 -49.54
CA LEU A 446 1.24 -16.92 -49.12
C LEU A 446 -0.16 -16.43 -49.49
N ALA A 447 -0.94 -16.00 -48.51
CA ALA A 447 -2.33 -15.58 -48.67
C ALA A 447 -2.45 -14.06 -48.53
N GLY A 448 -1.98 -13.33 -49.54
CA GLY A 448 -1.81 -11.87 -49.50
C GLY A 448 -0.50 -11.46 -48.81
N ASN A 449 -0.26 -10.16 -48.64
CA ASN A 449 1.06 -9.64 -48.23
C ASN A 449 1.46 -9.99 -46.79
N ASP A 450 0.48 -10.20 -45.90
CA ASP A 450 0.72 -10.30 -44.46
C ASP A 450 0.26 -11.63 -43.83
N LYS A 451 -0.14 -12.63 -44.65
CA LYS A 451 -0.66 -13.91 -44.14
C LYS A 451 -0.02 -15.12 -44.80
N LEU A 452 0.23 -16.13 -43.98
CA LEU A 452 0.81 -17.41 -44.38
C LEU A 452 -0.20 -18.51 -44.06
N ARG A 453 -0.65 -19.22 -45.10
CA ARG A 453 -1.65 -20.29 -45.05
C ARG A 453 -0.96 -21.62 -45.24
N ILE A 454 -1.25 -22.57 -44.36
CA ILE A 454 -0.67 -23.91 -44.36
C ILE A 454 -1.82 -24.91 -44.45
N GLU A 455 -1.80 -25.75 -45.47
CA GLU A 455 -2.83 -26.77 -45.71
C GLU A 455 -2.29 -28.14 -45.29
N ARG A 456 -2.65 -28.56 -44.08
CA ARG A 456 -2.22 -29.85 -43.53
C ARG A 456 -3.24 -30.34 -42.51
N GLU A 457 -3.69 -31.58 -42.69
CA GLU A 457 -4.58 -32.22 -41.72
C GLU A 457 -3.82 -32.63 -40.46
N LEU A 458 -4.15 -31.99 -39.35
CA LEU A 458 -3.60 -32.22 -38.01
C LEU A 458 -4.76 -32.23 -36.99
N PRO A 459 -5.33 -33.41 -36.68
CA PRO A 459 -6.46 -33.51 -35.76
C PRO A 459 -6.07 -33.20 -34.30
N ASP A 460 -4.85 -33.54 -33.90
CA ASP A 460 -4.35 -33.36 -32.53
C ASP A 460 -3.93 -31.89 -32.26
N PRO A 461 -4.45 -31.21 -31.22
CA PRO A 461 -4.05 -29.85 -30.86
C PRO A 461 -2.55 -29.70 -30.58
N LYS A 462 -1.92 -30.71 -29.97
CA LYS A 462 -0.49 -30.70 -29.66
C LYS A 462 0.36 -30.74 -30.93
N ALA A 463 -0.03 -31.57 -31.90
CA ALA A 463 0.60 -31.61 -33.22
C ALA A 463 0.45 -30.28 -33.97
N ARG A 464 -0.70 -29.60 -33.85
CA ARG A 464 -0.92 -28.26 -34.41
C ARG A 464 0.00 -27.22 -33.79
N ALA A 465 0.11 -27.20 -32.46
CA ALA A 465 1.00 -26.28 -31.76
C ALA A 465 2.48 -26.51 -32.13
N GLN A 466 2.89 -27.77 -32.26
CA GLN A 466 4.25 -28.12 -32.67
C GLN A 466 4.55 -27.67 -34.11
N MET A 467 3.60 -27.85 -35.03
CA MET A 467 3.76 -27.39 -36.41
C MET A 467 3.95 -25.87 -36.48
N VAL A 468 3.15 -25.09 -35.75
CA VAL A 468 3.32 -23.63 -35.66
C VAL A 468 4.72 -23.28 -35.13
N ARG A 469 5.17 -23.99 -34.08
CA ARG A 469 6.50 -23.78 -33.49
C ARG A 469 7.63 -24.09 -34.48
N ASP A 470 7.52 -25.17 -35.24
CA ASP A 470 8.52 -25.56 -36.24
C ASP A 470 8.58 -24.58 -37.41
N ILE A 471 7.43 -24.02 -37.81
CA ILE A 471 7.36 -22.96 -38.83
C ILE A 471 8.00 -21.68 -38.31
N LEU A 472 7.67 -21.24 -37.10
CA LEU A 472 8.31 -20.07 -36.49
C LEU A 472 9.82 -20.25 -36.37
N ARG A 473 10.29 -21.44 -35.97
CA ARG A 473 11.72 -21.75 -35.89
C ARG A 473 12.41 -21.76 -37.26
N SER A 474 11.74 -22.20 -38.32
CA SER A 474 12.30 -22.23 -39.68
C SER A 474 12.31 -20.85 -40.36
N LEU A 475 11.51 -19.89 -39.88
CA LEU A 475 11.68 -18.48 -40.21
C LEU A 475 12.97 -17.88 -39.58
N GLY A 476 13.58 -18.59 -38.64
CA GLY A 476 14.87 -18.29 -37.99
C GLY A 476 14.80 -17.13 -36.99
N GLN A 477 15.93 -16.63 -36.49
CA GLN A 477 15.89 -15.56 -35.47
C GLN A 477 15.33 -14.25 -36.06
N PRO A 478 14.36 -13.60 -35.41
CA PRO A 478 13.83 -12.32 -35.85
C PRO A 478 14.95 -11.28 -35.84
N GLN A 479 15.00 -10.43 -36.86
CA GLN A 479 15.98 -9.34 -36.90
C GLN A 479 15.65 -8.39 -35.75
N THR A 480 16.49 -8.36 -34.72
CA THR A 480 16.44 -7.30 -33.72
C THR A 480 16.65 -5.98 -34.45
N GLU A 481 15.64 -5.10 -34.44
CA GLU A 481 15.85 -3.69 -34.78
C GLU A 481 17.05 -3.21 -33.96
N LYS A 482 18.17 -2.93 -34.64
CA LYS A 482 19.22 -2.11 -34.07
C LYS A 482 18.55 -0.78 -33.75
N VAL A 483 18.39 -0.50 -32.47
CA VAL A 483 18.10 0.84 -31.99
C VAL A 483 19.36 1.65 -32.31
N GLU A 484 19.36 2.33 -33.46
CA GLU A 484 20.33 3.38 -33.74
C GLU A 484 20.03 4.58 -32.84
N GLY A 485 21.02 4.95 -32.03
CA GLY A 485 21.25 6.31 -31.51
C GLY A 485 20.26 6.85 -30.49
#